data_AF-A0AA41JK46-F1
#
_entry.id   AF-A0AA41JK46-F1
#
_cell.length_a   1.000
_cell.length_b   1.000
_cell.length_c   1.000
_cell.angle_alpha   90.00
_cell.angle_beta   90.00
_cell.angle_gamma   90.00
#
_symmetry.space_group_name_H-M   'P 1'
#
loop_
_entity.id
_entity.type
_entity.pdbx_description
1 polymer ?
#
loop_
_entity_poly.entity_id
_entity_poly.type
_entity_poly.pdbx_seq_one_letter_code
_entity_poly.pdbx_strand_id
1 'polypeptide(L)' 'MTGYIEKYAKQKGVSDVVFDENFEYIKDLHQWKVPYRSAGHRYVAKMTCLGVILDNVGPYD' A
#
# COMPACT_ATOMS: atom_id res chain seq x y z
N MET A 1 -1.05 6.17 -9.68
CA MET A 1 -1.26 5.64 -8.32
C MET A 1 -0.02 4.90 -7.82
N THR A 2 0.58 4.05 -8.65
CA THR A 2 1.81 3.27 -8.39
C THR A 2 2.99 4.06 -7.79
N GLY A 3 3.27 5.26 -8.32
CA GLY A 3 4.43 6.05 -7.88
C GLY A 3 4.41 6.56 -6.43
N TYR A 4 3.26 6.65 -5.77
CA TYR A 4 3.19 7.06 -4.36
C TYR A 4 3.64 5.94 -3.43
N ILE A 5 3.32 4.69 -3.78
CA ILE A 5 3.67 3.54 -2.96
C ILE A 5 5.09 3.08 -3.26
N GLU A 6 5.59 3.25 -4.49
CA GLU A 6 7.03 3.09 -4.77
C GLU A 6 7.88 4.08 -3.95
N LYS A 7 7.41 5.32 -3.77
CA LYS A 7 8.04 6.29 -2.86
C LYS A 7 7.99 5.82 -1.41
N TYR A 8 6.85 5.33 -0.96
CA TYR A 8 6.69 4.78 0.39
C TYR A 8 7.60 3.57 0.63
N ALA A 9 7.67 2.64 -0.32
CA ALA A 9 8.53 1.48 -0.32
C ALA A 9 10.00 1.88 -0.21
N LYS A 10 10.45 2.83 -1.04
CA LYS A 10 11.80 3.42 -0.95
C LYS A 10 12.06 4.07 0.41
N GLN A 11 11.11 4.82 0.96
CA GLN A 11 11.26 5.43 2.29
C GLN A 11 11.37 4.40 3.42
N LYS A 12 10.76 3.23 3.26
CA LYS A 12 10.83 2.12 4.22
C LYS A 12 11.96 1.14 3.96
N GLY A 13 12.82 1.38 2.95
CA GLY A 13 13.92 0.48 2.60
C GLY A 13 13.47 -0.82 1.92
N VAL A 14 12.24 -0.86 1.42
CA VAL A 14 11.66 -2.00 0.73
C VAL A 14 11.87 -1.82 -0.77
N SER A 15 12.85 -2.53 -1.33
CA SER A 15 13.23 -2.41 -2.74
C SER A 15 12.32 -3.17 -3.71
N ASP A 16 11.57 -4.16 -3.20
CA ASP A 16 10.93 -5.20 -4.00
C ASP A 16 9.42 -5.25 -3.70
N VAL A 17 8.69 -4.22 -4.17
CA VAL A 17 7.24 -4.13 -3.97
C VAL A 17 6.50 -4.56 -5.23
N VAL A 18 5.68 -5.60 -5.08
CA VAL A 18 4.77 -6.08 -6.13
C VAL A 18 3.34 -5.73 -5.73
N PHE A 19 2.63 -5.03 -6.60
CA PHE A 19 1.24 -4.66 -6.38
C PHE A 19 0.32 -5.79 -6.84
N ASP A 20 -0.62 -6.20 -5.99
CA ASP A 20 -1.74 -7.05 -6.37
C ASP A 20 -2.84 -6.12 -6.96
N GLU A 21 -3.41 -6.44 -8.13
CA GLU A 21 -4.33 -5.53 -8.85
C GLU A 21 -5.67 -5.24 -8.15
N ASN A 22 -5.94 -5.87 -7.00
CA ASN A 22 -7.18 -5.70 -6.25
C ASN A 22 -7.12 -4.52 -5.26
N PHE A 23 -7.00 -3.30 -5.78
CA PHE A 23 -7.16 -2.08 -5.00
C PHE A 23 -8.63 -1.91 -4.57
N GLU A 24 -8.88 -1.76 -3.27
CA GLU A 24 -10.24 -1.60 -2.74
C GLU A 24 -10.45 -0.16 -2.26
N TYR A 25 -11.54 0.49 -2.67
CA TYR A 25 -11.90 1.82 -2.17
C TYR A 25 -12.87 1.72 -1.00
N ILE A 26 -12.44 2.16 0.18
CA ILE A 26 -13.27 2.29 1.37
C ILE A 26 -13.97 3.65 1.32
N LYS A 27 -15.24 3.64 0.87
CA LYS A 27 -16.07 4.85 0.73
C LYS A 27 -16.26 5.59 2.06
N ASP A 28 -16.47 4.86 3.15
CA ASP A 28 -16.72 5.43 4.47
C ASP A 28 -15.59 6.35 4.96
N LEU A 29 -14.36 5.92 4.69
CA LEU A 29 -13.14 6.59 5.15
C LEU A 29 -12.49 7.47 4.07
N HIS A 30 -13.05 7.49 2.85
CA HIS A 30 -12.45 8.12 1.67
C HIS A 30 -10.98 7.70 1.46
N GLN A 31 -10.73 6.39 1.57
CA GLN A 31 -9.40 5.81 1.54
C GLN A 31 -9.34 4.60 0.60
N TRP A 32 -8.16 4.38 0.02
CA TRP A 32 -7.81 3.21 -0.75
C TRP A 32 -7.08 2.21 0.15
N LYS A 33 -7.56 0.98 0.17
CA LYS A 33 -6.80 -0.19 0.60
C LYS A 33 -5.97 -0.67 -0.56
N VAL A 34 -4.67 -0.70 -0.35
CA VAL A 34 -3.70 -1.10 -1.35
C VAL A 34 -2.94 -2.32 -0.84
N PRO A 35 -3.37 -3.53 -1.23
CA PRO A 35 -2.60 -4.73 -0.97
C PRO A 35 -1.31 -4.70 -1.79
N TYR A 36 -0.19 -4.99 -1.15
CA TYR A 36 1.10 -5.11 -1.81
C TYR A 36 1.93 -6.22 -1.17
N ARG A 37 2.84 -6.79 -1.95
CA ARG A 37 3.80 -7.78 -1.49
C ARG A 37 5.18 -7.17 -1.44
N SER A 38 5.91 -7.50 -0.40
CA SER A 38 7.25 -7.01 -0.15
C SER A 38 8.08 -8.11 0.48
N ALA A 39 9.20 -8.47 -0.14
CA ALA A 39 10.08 -9.54 0.35
C ALA A 39 9.32 -10.85 0.65
N GLY A 40 8.33 -11.20 -0.18
CA GLY A 40 7.49 -12.40 -0.03
C GLY A 40 6.32 -12.26 0.96
N HIS A 41 6.25 -11.18 1.75
CA HIS A 41 5.17 -10.96 2.72
C HIS A 41 4.09 -10.03 2.17
N ARG A 42 2.84 -10.26 2.57
CA ARG A 42 1.69 -9.43 2.20
C ARG A 42 1.47 -8.30 3.22
N TYR A 43 1.22 -7.11 2.70
CA TYR A 43 0.93 -5.89 3.44
C TYR A 43 -0.30 -5.23 2.83
N VAL A 44 -0.99 -4.40 3.62
CA VAL A 44 -2.05 -3.53 3.10
C VAL A 44 -1.78 -2.12 3.61
N ALA A 45 -1.53 -1.22 2.66
CA ALA A 45 -1.46 0.21 2.93
C ALA A 45 -2.85 0.82 2.83
N LYS A 46 -3.21 1.69 3.78
CA LYS A 46 -4.33 2.62 3.62
C LYS A 46 -3.79 3.93 3.08
N MET A 47 -4.39 4.40 2.01
CA MET A 47 -3.97 5.59 1.29
C MET A 47 -5.15 6.55 1.17
N THR A 48 -4.95 7.85 1.31
CA THR A 48 -6.00 8.82 1.00
C THR A 48 -6.28 8.88 -0.50
N CYS A 49 -7.41 9.47 -0.90
CA CYS A 49 -7.67 9.83 -2.29
C CYS A 49 -6.57 10.71 -2.93
N LEU A 50 -5.80 11.42 -2.12
CA LEU A 50 -4.70 12.28 -2.56
C LEU A 50 -3.36 11.54 -2.73
N GLY A 51 -3.33 10.22 -2.49
CA GLY A 51 -2.11 9.42 -2.64
C GLY A 51 -1.20 9.41 -1.40
N VAL A 52 -1.69 9.88 -0.25
CA VAL A 52 -0.91 9.88 1.01
C VAL A 52 -1.16 8.57 1.75
N ILE A 53 -0.10 7.81 2.03
CA ILE A 53 -0.17 6.60 2.85
C ILE A 53 -0.36 7.03 4.31
N LEU A 54 -1.48 6.63 4.90
CA LEU A 54 -1.83 6.94 6.29
C LEU A 54 -1.37 5.85 7.24
N ASP A 55 -1.47 4.61 6.80
CA ASP A 55 -1.32 3.45 7.65
C ASP A 55 -0.79 2.29 6.80
N ASN A 56 0.10 1.50 7.37
CA ASN A 56 0.63 0.33 6.71
C ASN A 56 0.54 -0.82 7.66
N VAL A 57 -0.42 -1.71 7.40
CA VAL A 57 -0.66 -2.83 8.27
C VAL A 57 -0.01 -4.06 7.60
N GLY A 58 0.70 -4.85 8.40
CA GLY A 58 1.40 -6.07 7.96
C GLY A 58 2.73 -6.31 8.69
N PRO A 59 3.34 -7.48 8.51
CA PRO A 59 2.88 -8.56 7.63
C PRO A 59 1.73 -9.36 8.26
N TYR A 60 0.77 -9.77 7.44
CA TYR A 60 -0.24 -10.78 7.80
C TYR A 60 0.00 -11.96 6.89
N ASP A 61 0.37 -13.08 7.50
CA ASP A 61 0.50 -14.38 6.83
C ASP A 61 -0.88 -14.94 6.50
#